data_AF-A0A8B9QEP0-F1
#
_entry.id   AF-A0A8B9QEP0-F1
#
_cell.length_a   1.000
_cell.length_b   1.000
_cell.length_c   1.000
_cell.angle_alpha   90.00
_cell.angle_beta   90.00
_cell.angle_gamma   90.00
#
_symmetry.space_group_name_H-M   'P 1'
#
loop_
_entity.id
_entity.type
_entity.pdbx_description
1 polymer ?
#
loop_
_entity_poly.entity_id
_entity_poly.type
_entity_poly.pdbx_seq_one_letter_code
_entity_poly.pdbx_strand_id
1 'polypeptide(L)'
;MVLSDNTPLSHCHKYVSVCTYVSLSSFFSHFLLEKKALMLGIFYKQIRLQAQVRLLEHRVKQKQLKIIQLLEKKEIQYSDRGDENRVIDLGGKRQYSDCAEIYNNGHKQSGFYKMKPVQSPNEFLAFCDMSEGGGWTVFQRRSDGSQNFDRVWADYEEGFGNFVLANGEYWLGNKNLYYLTMIQVKPHGNRPGLSPCLPELLQKNVLSLH
;
A
#
# COMPACT_ATOMS: atom_id res chain seq x y z
N MET A 1 63.10 51.00 -78.21
CA MET A 1 63.42 49.56 -78.38
C MET A 1 63.38 48.90 -77.02
N VAL A 2 62.47 47.92 -76.87
CA VAL A 2 62.62 46.54 -76.33
C VAL A 2 63.78 46.32 -75.31
N LEU A 3 63.65 45.65 -74.16
CA LEU A 3 63.02 44.35 -73.80
C LEU A 3 62.62 44.36 -72.28
N SER A 4 61.53 43.74 -71.79
CA SER A 4 61.25 42.29 -71.56
C SER A 4 62.43 41.54 -70.90
N ASP A 5 62.32 40.68 -69.88
CA ASP A 5 61.19 40.03 -69.22
C ASP A 5 61.65 39.33 -67.91
N ASN A 6 60.74 39.27 -66.94
CA ASN A 6 60.35 38.12 -66.07
C ASN A 6 61.36 37.32 -65.21
N THR A 7 61.45 37.76 -63.95
CA THR A 7 61.10 37.06 -62.67
C THR A 7 61.31 35.54 -62.50
N PRO A 8 62.10 35.12 -61.49
CA PRO A 8 62.08 33.79 -60.90
C PRO A 8 61.24 33.78 -59.61
N LEU A 9 59.92 33.59 -59.68
CA LEU A 9 59.08 33.57 -58.47
C LEU A 9 57.92 32.55 -58.49
N SER A 10 57.98 31.50 -59.31
CA SER A 10 56.88 30.53 -59.45
C SER A 10 57.07 29.22 -58.68
N HIS A 11 58.25 28.96 -58.11
CA HIS A 11 58.57 27.68 -57.47
C HIS A 11 58.51 27.70 -55.92
N CYS A 12 58.69 28.85 -55.26
CA CYS A 12 58.57 28.93 -53.79
C CYS A 12 57.11 28.98 -53.29
N HIS A 13 56.19 29.64 -54.00
CA HIS A 13 54.79 29.77 -53.58
C HIS A 13 54.01 28.44 -53.62
N LYS A 14 54.40 27.51 -54.50
CA LYS A 14 53.76 26.18 -54.56
C LYS A 14 54.12 25.31 -53.36
N TYR A 15 55.35 25.39 -52.85
CA TYR A 15 55.80 24.59 -51.70
C TYR A 15 55.18 25.04 -50.37
N VAL A 16 55.05 26.35 -50.15
CA VAL A 16 54.44 26.92 -48.93
C VAL A 16 52.93 26.62 -48.84
N SER A 17 52.22 26.70 -49.97
CA SER A 17 50.78 26.36 -50.05
C SER A 17 50.53 24.87 -49.82
N VAL A 18 51.37 23.99 -50.35
CA VAL A 18 51.28 22.53 -50.10
C VAL A 18 51.62 22.19 -48.65
N CYS A 19 52.63 22.81 -48.03
CA CYS A 19 52.98 22.56 -46.62
C CYS A 19 51.90 23.03 -45.63
N THR A 20 51.26 24.18 -45.89
CA THR A 20 50.16 24.70 -45.04
C THR A 20 48.86 23.91 -45.23
N TYR A 21 48.54 23.51 -46.47
CA TYR A 21 47.39 22.66 -46.78
C TYR A 21 47.54 21.23 -46.20
N VAL A 22 48.74 20.63 -46.28
CA VAL A 22 49.04 19.33 -45.65
C VAL A 22 48.96 19.42 -44.12
N SER A 23 49.34 20.55 -43.52
CA SER A 23 49.22 20.77 -42.07
C SER A 23 47.77 20.96 -41.60
N LEU A 24 46.98 21.80 -42.28
CA LEU A 24 45.56 22.02 -41.96
C LEU A 24 44.68 20.80 -42.25
N SER A 25 44.93 20.07 -43.34
CA SER A 25 44.20 18.83 -43.66
C SER A 25 44.55 17.71 -42.68
N SER A 26 45.81 17.62 -42.23
CA SER A 26 46.23 16.67 -41.20
C SER A 26 45.66 17.04 -39.82
N PHE A 27 45.62 18.32 -39.47
CA PHE A 27 44.99 18.80 -38.23
C PHE A 27 43.47 18.62 -38.24
N PHE A 28 42.81 18.92 -39.36
CA PHE A 28 41.37 18.68 -39.53
C PHE A 28 41.05 17.19 -39.55
N SER A 29 41.91 16.35 -40.15
CA SER A 29 41.78 14.89 -40.13
C SER A 29 41.99 14.31 -38.73
N HIS A 30 42.98 14.79 -37.99
CA HIS A 30 43.23 14.40 -36.60
C HIS A 30 42.08 14.85 -35.68
N PHE A 31 41.62 16.09 -35.81
CA PHE A 31 40.45 16.61 -35.10
C PHE A 31 39.17 15.83 -35.46
N LEU A 32 38.96 15.48 -36.74
CA LEU A 32 37.85 14.60 -37.16
C LEU A 32 38.00 13.19 -36.58
N LEU A 33 39.23 12.65 -36.51
CA LEU A 33 39.50 11.30 -36.03
C LEU A 33 39.29 11.21 -34.51
N GLU A 34 39.73 12.21 -33.74
CA GLU A 34 39.48 12.35 -32.31
C GLU A 34 37.98 12.53 -32.00
N LYS A 35 37.29 13.39 -32.76
CA LYS A 35 35.83 13.57 -32.62
C LYS A 35 35.06 12.31 -33.04
N LYS A 36 35.52 11.56 -34.05
CA LYS A 36 34.97 10.24 -34.43
C LYS A 36 35.18 9.21 -33.33
N ALA A 37 36.36 9.15 -32.71
CA ALA A 37 36.64 8.25 -31.60
C ALA A 37 35.74 8.56 -30.39
N LEU A 38 35.53 9.85 -30.07
CA LEU A 38 34.60 10.27 -29.02
C LEU A 38 33.15 9.88 -29.35
N MET A 39 32.70 10.10 -30.59
CA MET A 39 31.35 9.73 -31.05
C MET A 39 31.12 8.21 -31.02
N LEU A 40 32.09 7.41 -31.46
CA LEU A 40 32.03 5.95 -31.36
C LEU A 40 32.00 5.50 -29.89
N GLY A 41 32.74 6.17 -29.01
CA GLY A 41 32.71 5.92 -27.56
C GLY A 41 31.35 6.26 -26.93
N ILE A 42 30.74 7.38 -27.29
CA ILE A 42 29.40 7.77 -26.84
C ILE A 42 28.36 6.78 -27.39
N PHE A 43 28.45 6.42 -28.66
CA PHE A 43 27.55 5.46 -29.30
C PHE A 43 27.65 4.06 -28.68
N TYR A 44 28.87 3.60 -28.37
CA TYR A 44 29.09 2.34 -27.65
C TYR A 44 28.50 2.37 -26.23
N LYS A 45 28.68 3.49 -25.51
CA LYS A 45 28.03 3.70 -24.19
C LYS A 45 26.51 3.71 -24.31
N GLN A 46 25.95 4.32 -25.35
CA GLN A 46 24.52 4.34 -25.62
C GLN A 46 23.97 2.94 -25.88
N ILE A 47 24.63 2.15 -26.74
CA ILE A 47 24.24 0.75 -27.00
C ILE A 47 24.32 -0.08 -25.72
N ARG A 48 25.38 0.10 -24.92
CA ARG A 48 25.57 -0.59 -23.64
C ARG A 48 24.47 -0.22 -22.64
N LEU A 49 24.16 1.07 -22.49
CA LEU A 49 23.10 1.55 -21.61
C LEU A 49 21.72 1.08 -22.10
N GLN A 50 21.46 1.11 -23.40
CA GLN A 50 20.23 0.59 -24.00
C GLN A 50 20.08 -0.92 -23.79
N ALA A 51 21.17 -1.68 -23.83
CA ALA A 51 21.15 -3.11 -23.47
C ALA A 51 20.82 -3.31 -21.98
N GLN A 52 21.38 -2.50 -21.09
CA GLN A 52 21.08 -2.55 -19.65
C GLN A 52 19.62 -2.16 -19.35
N VAL A 53 19.09 -1.13 -20.01
CA VAL A 53 17.68 -0.71 -19.88
C VAL A 53 16.76 -1.82 -20.35
N ARG A 54 17.01 -2.44 -21.52
CA ARG A 54 16.22 -3.59 -22.00
C ARG A 54 16.22 -4.76 -21.03
N LEU A 55 17.38 -5.06 -20.41
CA LEU A 55 17.49 -6.10 -19.38
C LEU A 55 16.71 -5.74 -18.11
N LEU A 56 16.76 -4.47 -17.69
CA LEU A 56 15.98 -3.97 -16.56
C LEU A 56 14.48 -4.04 -16.83
N GLU A 57 14.03 -3.61 -18.00
CA GLU A 57 12.63 -3.70 -18.43
C GLU A 57 12.13 -5.14 -18.44
N HIS A 58 12.94 -6.08 -18.94
CA HIS A 58 12.59 -7.50 -18.88
C HIS A 58 12.46 -7.98 -17.42
N ARG A 59 13.40 -7.61 -16.54
CA ARG A 59 13.32 -7.94 -15.11
C ARG A 59 12.10 -7.32 -14.42
N VAL A 60 11.75 -6.07 -14.75
CA VAL A 60 10.57 -5.38 -14.23
C VAL A 60 9.30 -6.09 -14.69
N LYS A 61 9.18 -6.39 -15.99
CA LYS A 61 8.05 -7.15 -16.55
C LYS A 61 7.93 -8.53 -15.91
N GLN A 62 9.05 -9.24 -15.72
CA GLN A 62 9.07 -10.54 -15.04
C GLN A 62 8.60 -10.43 -13.58
N LYS A 63 9.06 -9.41 -12.84
CA LYS A 63 8.59 -9.16 -11.48
C LYS A 63 7.10 -8.77 -11.46
N GLN A 64 6.65 -7.93 -12.39
CA GLN A 64 5.25 -7.53 -12.52
C GLN A 64 4.36 -8.73 -12.84
N LEU A 65 4.76 -9.61 -13.76
CA LEU A 65 4.03 -10.85 -14.06
C LEU A 65 3.97 -11.77 -12.85
N LYS A 66 5.06 -11.93 -12.08
CA LYS A 66 5.01 -12.68 -10.82
C LYS A 66 4.05 -12.07 -9.81
N ILE A 67 4.01 -10.73 -9.69
CA ILE A 67 3.04 -10.05 -8.82
C ILE A 67 1.62 -10.32 -9.31
N ILE A 68 1.33 -10.17 -10.61
CA ILE A 68 0.01 -10.44 -11.19
C ILE A 68 -0.37 -11.91 -10.96
N GLN A 69 0.54 -12.85 -11.18
CA GLN A 69 0.30 -14.28 -10.91
C GLN A 69 0.06 -14.57 -9.42
N LEU A 70 0.76 -13.89 -8.52
CA LEU A 70 0.52 -14.02 -7.08
C LEU A 70 -0.83 -13.42 -6.68
N LEU A 71 -1.22 -12.29 -7.29
CA LEU A 71 -2.53 -11.68 -7.09
C LEU A 71 -3.64 -12.59 -7.64
N GLU A 72 -3.48 -13.15 -8.82
CA GLU A 72 -4.43 -14.09 -9.44
C GLU A 72 -4.51 -15.40 -8.64
N LYS A 73 -3.38 -15.96 -8.19
CA LYS A 73 -3.39 -17.10 -7.27
C LYS A 73 -4.05 -16.78 -5.93
N LYS A 74 -3.87 -15.56 -5.42
CA LYS A 74 -4.54 -15.09 -4.20
C LYS A 74 -6.03 -14.91 -4.41
N GLU A 75 -6.46 -14.47 -5.60
CA GLU A 75 -7.87 -14.32 -5.99
C GLU A 75 -8.55 -15.68 -6.20
N ILE A 76 -7.88 -16.64 -6.86
CA ILE A 76 -8.33 -18.03 -6.99
C ILE A 76 -8.41 -18.70 -5.60
N GLN A 77 -7.44 -18.45 -4.73
CA GLN A 77 -7.48 -18.92 -3.33
C GLN A 77 -8.57 -18.24 -2.49
N TYR A 78 -9.02 -17.05 -2.88
CA TYR A 78 -10.12 -16.31 -2.24
C TYR A 78 -11.50 -16.77 -2.76
N SER A 79 -11.57 -17.25 -4.01
CA SER A 79 -12.81 -17.68 -4.68
C SER A 79 -13.17 -19.16 -4.42
N ASP A 80 -12.19 -20.03 -4.21
CA ASP A 80 -12.43 -21.46 -3.91
C ASP A 80 -12.72 -21.74 -2.40
N ARG A 81 -12.75 -20.68 -1.58
CA ARG A 81 -13.19 -20.74 -0.18
C ARG A 81 -14.58 -20.12 -0.05
N GLY A 82 -15.58 -20.80 -0.61
CA GLY A 82 -16.98 -20.50 -0.32
C GLY A 82 -17.22 -20.47 1.20
N ASP A 83 -17.65 -19.32 1.70
CA ASP A 83 -18.22 -19.08 3.05
C ASP A 83 -17.25 -18.98 4.26
N GLU A 84 -16.16 -18.22 4.15
CA GLU A 84 -15.36 -17.77 5.32
C GLU A 84 -15.31 -16.24 5.54
N ASN A 85 -16.04 -15.45 4.73
CA ASN A 85 -16.24 -14.02 4.95
C ASN A 85 -17.48 -13.78 5.84
N ARG A 86 -17.36 -14.04 7.14
CA ARG A 86 -18.47 -14.00 8.12
C ARG A 86 -18.89 -12.60 8.56
N VAL A 87 -18.92 -11.63 7.65
CA VAL A 87 -19.56 -10.34 7.93
C VAL A 87 -21.05 -10.51 7.67
N ILE A 88 -21.84 -10.56 8.74
CA ILE A 88 -23.29 -10.71 8.67
C ILE A 88 -23.89 -9.34 8.39
N ASP A 89 -24.37 -9.14 7.16
CA ASP A 89 -25.12 -7.94 6.78
C ASP A 89 -26.59 -8.10 7.17
N LEU A 90 -27.04 -7.28 8.11
CA LEU A 90 -28.41 -7.30 8.63
C LEU A 90 -29.40 -6.51 7.75
N GLY A 91 -28.95 -5.94 6.62
CA GLY A 91 -29.77 -5.16 5.70
C GLY A 91 -30.12 -3.80 6.29
N GLY A 92 -29.60 -2.73 5.68
CA GLY A 92 -29.49 -1.37 6.23
C GLY A 92 -30.75 -0.56 6.56
N LYS A 93 -31.70 -1.11 7.32
CA LYS A 93 -32.83 -0.35 7.90
C LYS A 93 -32.63 0.04 9.36
N ARG A 94 -31.78 -0.66 10.11
CA ARG A 94 -31.57 -0.43 11.55
C ARG A 94 -30.09 -0.49 11.90
N GLN A 95 -29.60 0.53 12.60
CA GLN A 95 -28.28 0.56 13.21
C GLN A 95 -28.39 0.00 14.62
N TYR A 96 -27.50 -0.95 14.94
CA TYR A 96 -27.39 -1.54 16.27
C TYR A 96 -26.22 -0.89 17.01
N SER A 97 -26.39 -0.60 18.30
CA SER A 97 -25.31 0.00 19.11
C SER A 97 -24.21 -0.99 19.48
N ASP A 98 -24.58 -2.25 19.68
CA ASP A 98 -23.72 -3.30 20.22
C ASP A 98 -24.27 -4.70 19.90
N CYS A 99 -23.53 -5.74 20.27
CA CYS A 99 -23.94 -7.12 20.06
C CYS A 99 -25.16 -7.53 20.89
N ALA A 100 -25.40 -6.90 22.03
CA ALA A 100 -26.55 -7.21 22.88
C ALA A 100 -27.85 -6.76 22.20
N GLU A 101 -27.87 -5.58 21.57
CA GLU A 101 -29.04 -5.15 20.78
C GLU A 101 -29.28 -6.09 19.59
N ILE A 102 -28.21 -6.50 18.90
CA ILE A 102 -28.29 -7.48 17.80
C ILE A 102 -28.90 -8.80 18.30
N TYR A 103 -28.39 -9.34 19.41
CA TYR A 103 -28.87 -10.57 20.03
C TYR A 103 -30.34 -10.47 20.45
N ASN A 104 -30.73 -9.36 21.07
CA ASN A 104 -32.11 -9.11 21.51
C ASN A 104 -33.10 -8.95 20.36
N ASN A 105 -32.62 -8.56 19.17
CA ASN A 105 -33.43 -8.52 17.94
C ASN A 105 -33.51 -9.88 17.22
N GLY A 106 -33.03 -10.96 17.85
CA GLY A 106 -33.21 -12.33 17.36
C GLY A 106 -32.05 -12.87 16.53
N HIS A 107 -30.98 -12.10 16.33
CA HIS A 107 -29.79 -12.56 15.62
C HIS A 107 -28.90 -13.37 16.57
N LYS A 108 -28.89 -14.70 16.39
CA LYS A 108 -28.22 -15.65 17.31
C LYS A 108 -26.94 -16.28 16.74
N GLN A 109 -26.53 -15.90 15.54
CA GLN A 109 -25.33 -16.45 14.91
C GLN A 109 -24.10 -15.67 15.38
N SER A 110 -23.06 -16.36 15.86
CA SER A 110 -21.78 -15.70 16.15
C SER A 110 -21.06 -15.32 14.86
N GLY A 111 -20.53 -14.11 14.78
CA GLY A 111 -19.93 -13.58 13.55
C GLY A 111 -19.54 -12.12 13.66
N PHE A 112 -18.96 -11.58 12.59
CA PHE A 112 -18.68 -10.15 12.54
C PHE A 112 -19.94 -9.40 12.14
N TYR A 113 -20.32 -8.43 12.95
CA TYR A 113 -21.45 -7.56 12.69
C TYR A 113 -20.98 -6.12 12.53
N LYS A 114 -21.66 -5.40 11.65
CA LYS A 114 -21.51 -3.95 11.56
C LYS A 114 -22.42 -3.28 12.58
N MET A 115 -21.82 -2.43 13.41
CA MET A 115 -22.52 -1.70 14.46
C MET A 115 -22.13 -0.22 14.45
N LYS A 116 -23.03 0.59 14.99
CA LYS A 116 -22.85 2.04 15.12
C LYS A 116 -23.39 2.49 16.47
N PRO A 117 -22.54 2.55 17.52
CA PRO A 117 -22.90 3.22 18.76
C PRO A 117 -23.34 4.65 18.49
N VAL A 118 -24.32 5.16 19.23
CA VAL A 118 -24.95 6.49 19.00
C VAL A 118 -23.92 7.63 18.94
N GLN A 119 -22.90 7.57 19.80
CA GLN A 119 -21.86 8.59 19.88
C GLN A 119 -20.72 8.36 18.89
N SER A 120 -20.67 7.19 18.24
CA SER A 120 -19.65 6.90 17.26
C SER A 120 -19.93 7.66 15.97
N PRO A 121 -18.96 8.41 15.43
CA PRO A 121 -19.13 9.11 14.16
C PRO A 121 -19.32 8.12 13.01
N ASN A 122 -18.65 6.98 13.08
CA ASN A 122 -18.58 5.97 12.02
C ASN A 122 -19.06 4.61 12.50
N GLU A 123 -19.51 3.78 11.56
CA GLU A 123 -19.80 2.37 11.80
C GLU A 123 -18.49 1.58 11.85
N PHE A 124 -18.44 0.53 12.68
CA PHE A 124 -17.30 -0.38 12.73
C PHE A 124 -17.75 -1.83 12.83
N LEU A 125 -16.81 -2.74 12.52
CA LEU A 125 -17.02 -4.19 12.65
C LEU A 125 -16.51 -4.67 13.99
N ALA A 126 -17.30 -5.51 14.67
CA ALA A 126 -16.84 -6.26 15.82
C ALA A 126 -17.42 -7.68 15.78
N PHE A 127 -16.70 -8.63 16.37
CA PHE A 127 -17.21 -9.99 16.48
C PHE A 127 -18.21 -10.05 17.64
N CYS A 128 -19.40 -10.56 17.34
CA CYS A 128 -20.40 -10.87 18.35
C CYS A 128 -20.35 -12.35 18.67
N ASP A 129 -20.07 -12.67 19.93
CA ASP A 129 -20.30 -14.01 20.43
C ASP A 129 -21.74 -14.14 20.95
N MET A 130 -22.51 -14.95 20.25
CA MET A 130 -23.92 -15.22 20.53
C MET A 130 -24.12 -16.54 21.30
N SER A 131 -23.02 -17.22 21.66
CA SER A 131 -23.02 -18.45 22.44
C SER A 131 -23.31 -18.17 23.92
N GLU A 132 -23.80 -19.19 24.65
CA GLU A 132 -23.90 -19.16 26.12
C GLU A 132 -24.51 -17.89 26.72
N GLY A 133 -25.73 -17.54 26.29
CA GLY A 133 -26.43 -16.32 26.72
C GLY A 133 -26.21 -15.12 25.81
N GLY A 134 -25.13 -15.13 25.03
CA GLY A 134 -24.90 -14.30 23.84
C GLY A 134 -24.94 -12.79 24.03
N GLY A 135 -24.77 -12.08 22.91
CA GLY A 135 -24.76 -10.61 22.90
C GLY A 135 -23.44 -9.98 23.33
N TRP A 136 -22.36 -10.77 23.38
CA TRP A 136 -21.05 -10.29 23.79
C TRP A 136 -20.33 -9.60 22.64
N THR A 137 -19.90 -8.36 22.85
CA THR A 137 -19.01 -7.67 21.92
C THR A 137 -17.57 -8.01 22.27
N VAL A 138 -16.90 -8.72 21.37
CA VAL A 138 -15.49 -9.07 21.53
C VAL A 138 -14.64 -7.90 21.06
N PHE A 139 -13.74 -7.42 21.92
CA PHE A 139 -12.89 -6.26 21.63
C PHE A 139 -11.43 -6.65 21.34
N GLN A 140 -11.02 -7.80 21.85
CA GLN A 140 -9.72 -8.40 21.58
C GLN A 140 -9.93 -9.88 21.29
N ARG A 141 -9.27 -10.36 20.25
CA ARG A 141 -9.23 -11.79 19.91
C ARG A 141 -7.81 -12.24 19.62
N ARG A 142 -7.41 -13.33 20.28
CA ARG A 142 -6.15 -14.07 20.06
C ARG A 142 -6.51 -15.53 19.80
N SER A 143 -5.79 -16.19 18.90
CA SER A 143 -6.01 -17.61 18.59
C SER A 143 -4.80 -18.30 17.95
N ASP A 144 -4.07 -17.63 17.07
CA ASP A 144 -3.05 -18.27 16.22
C ASP A 144 -1.72 -17.50 16.14
N GLY A 145 -1.64 -16.30 16.73
CA GLY A 145 -0.48 -15.43 16.66
C GLY A 145 -0.26 -14.80 15.29
N SER A 146 -1.27 -14.81 14.41
CA SER A 146 -1.20 -14.19 13.08
C SER A 146 -1.02 -12.68 13.12
N GLN A 147 -1.35 -12.03 14.23
CA GLN A 147 -1.17 -10.59 14.40
C GLN A 147 -0.12 -10.25 15.44
N ASN A 148 0.73 -9.28 15.09
CA ASN A 148 1.61 -8.63 16.07
C ASN A 148 0.79 -7.67 16.93
N PHE A 149 0.93 -7.78 18.25
CA PHE A 149 0.34 -6.86 19.22
C PHE A 149 1.37 -5.91 19.85
N ASP A 150 2.67 -6.13 19.65
CA ASP A 150 3.68 -5.15 20.03
C ASP A 150 3.66 -3.98 19.02
N ARG A 151 2.88 -2.95 19.34
CA ARG A 151 2.54 -1.84 18.45
C ARG A 151 2.56 -0.51 19.19
N VAL A 152 2.65 0.57 18.41
CA VAL A 152 2.64 1.94 18.93
C VAL A 152 1.24 2.35 19.39
N TRP A 153 1.17 3.37 20.25
CA TRP A 153 -0.09 3.88 20.80
C TRP A 153 -1.16 4.19 19.73
N ALA A 154 -0.76 4.80 18.61
CA ALA A 154 -1.68 5.15 17.52
C ALA A 154 -2.42 3.93 16.95
N ASP A 155 -1.75 2.77 16.85
CA ASP A 155 -2.39 1.54 16.37
C ASP A 155 -3.42 1.03 17.39
N TYR A 156 -3.12 1.12 18.68
CA TYR A 156 -4.07 0.76 19.75
C TYR A 156 -5.25 1.73 19.82
N GLU A 157 -5.04 3.00 19.49
CA GLU A 157 -6.09 4.01 19.44
C GLU A 157 -7.12 3.72 18.33
N GLU A 158 -6.64 3.44 17.11
CA GLU A 158 -7.48 3.18 15.93
C GLU A 158 -7.99 1.73 15.84
N GLY A 159 -7.21 0.77 16.33
CA GLY A 159 -7.47 -0.66 16.16
C GLY A 159 -6.65 -1.28 15.03
N PHE A 160 -6.42 -2.58 15.12
CA PHE A 160 -5.65 -3.34 14.12
C PHE A 160 -6.06 -4.81 14.11
N GLY A 161 -5.71 -5.52 13.03
CA GLY A 161 -5.95 -6.95 12.90
C GLY A 161 -6.86 -7.30 11.74
N ASN A 162 -7.50 -8.47 11.83
CA ASN A 162 -8.35 -8.99 10.77
C ASN A 162 -9.81 -9.11 11.23
N PHE A 163 -10.67 -8.27 10.65
CA PHE A 163 -12.12 -8.23 10.92
C PHE A 163 -12.96 -8.96 9.87
N VAL A 164 -12.31 -9.68 8.95
CA VAL A 164 -12.95 -10.35 7.80
C VAL A 164 -12.95 -11.87 7.98
N LEU A 165 -11.85 -12.41 8.51
CA LEU A 165 -11.69 -13.85 8.75
C LEU A 165 -12.44 -14.28 10.00
N ALA A 166 -13.15 -15.40 9.89
CA ALA A 166 -13.87 -16.04 10.99
C ALA A 166 -13.02 -16.27 12.26
N ASN A 167 -11.70 -16.44 12.11
CA ASN A 167 -10.72 -16.63 13.19
C ASN A 167 -9.67 -15.51 13.24
N GLY A 168 -9.98 -14.35 12.66
CA GLY A 168 -9.06 -13.22 12.64
C GLY A 168 -8.73 -12.74 14.06
N GLU A 169 -7.44 -12.60 14.35
CA GLU A 169 -6.97 -11.88 15.53
C GLU A 169 -7.12 -10.37 15.29
N TYR A 170 -7.56 -9.66 16.31
CA TYR A 170 -7.67 -8.20 16.23
C TYR A 170 -7.73 -7.53 17.60
N TRP A 171 -7.48 -6.22 17.57
CA TRP A 171 -7.76 -5.24 18.59
C TRP A 171 -8.75 -4.21 18.01
N LEU A 172 -9.90 -4.05 18.66
CA LEU A 172 -10.99 -3.22 18.14
C LEU A 172 -10.65 -1.73 18.06
N GLY A 173 -9.70 -1.26 18.88
CA GLY A 173 -9.30 0.15 18.98
C GLY A 173 -9.90 0.85 20.19
N ASN A 174 -9.09 1.68 20.86
CA ASN A 174 -9.48 2.37 22.08
C ASN A 174 -10.61 3.38 21.83
N LYS A 175 -10.65 4.02 20.65
CA LYS A 175 -11.76 4.91 20.26
C LYS A 175 -13.08 4.17 20.20
N ASN A 176 -13.10 2.99 19.57
CA ASN A 176 -14.31 2.18 19.45
C ASN A 176 -14.75 1.64 20.81
N LEU A 177 -13.81 1.21 21.65
CA LEU A 177 -14.06 0.84 23.04
C LEU A 177 -14.68 1.99 23.85
N TYR A 178 -14.16 3.20 23.68
CA TYR A 178 -14.71 4.39 24.32
C TYR A 178 -16.17 4.61 23.91
N TYR A 179 -16.49 4.52 22.60
CA TYR A 179 -17.87 4.67 22.14
C TYR A 179 -18.81 3.55 22.62
N LEU A 180 -18.32 2.32 22.79
CA LEU A 180 -19.10 1.20 23.33
C LEU A 180 -19.39 1.36 24.84
N THR A 181 -18.43 1.92 25.58
CA THR A 181 -18.51 2.04 27.05
C THR A 181 -19.14 3.34 27.51
N MET A 182 -19.19 4.37 26.66
CA MET A 182 -19.97 5.57 26.91
C MET A 182 -21.47 5.29 26.83
N ILE A 183 -22.01 4.82 27.95
CA ILE A 183 -23.42 4.46 28.12
C ILE A 183 -24.34 5.61 27.65
N GLN A 184 -25.25 5.28 26.75
CA GLN A 184 -26.51 5.99 26.59
C GLN A 184 -27.50 5.35 27.56
N VAL A 185 -27.82 6.05 28.66
CA VAL A 185 -28.99 5.69 29.47
C VAL A 185 -30.20 6.03 28.59
N LYS A 186 -30.72 5.06 27.84
CA LYS A 186 -32.07 5.19 27.28
C LYS A 186 -33.01 5.23 28.50
N PRO A 187 -33.72 6.33 28.77
CA PRO A 187 -34.62 6.38 29.91
C PRO A 187 -35.76 5.38 29.65
N HIS A 188 -35.71 4.24 30.32
CA HIS A 188 -36.83 3.31 30.35
C HIS A 188 -37.66 3.60 31.59
N GLY A 189 -38.64 4.50 31.41
CA GLY A 189 -39.59 4.88 32.45
C GLY A 189 -38.99 5.76 33.55
N ASN A 190 -39.86 6.52 34.22
CA ASN A 190 -39.55 7.51 35.25
C ASN A 190 -38.94 6.91 36.53
N ARG A 191 -37.70 6.39 36.47
CA ARG A 191 -36.87 6.17 37.65
C ARG A 191 -35.53 6.89 37.48
N PRO A 192 -35.12 7.74 38.43
CA PRO A 192 -33.79 8.35 38.40
C PRO A 192 -32.73 7.24 38.47
N GLY A 193 -32.00 7.07 37.38
CA GLY A 193 -31.01 6.01 37.22
C GLY A 193 -29.81 6.27 38.11
N LEU A 194 -29.56 5.36 39.06
CA LEU A 194 -28.23 5.21 39.64
C LEU A 194 -27.28 4.74 38.52
N SER A 195 -26.22 5.49 38.28
CA SER A 195 -25.11 5.08 37.42
C SER A 195 -24.46 3.81 38.02
N PRO A 196 -24.40 2.68 37.30
CA PRO A 196 -23.60 1.55 37.74
C PRO A 196 -22.12 1.94 37.71
N CYS A 197 -21.34 1.42 38.66
CA CYS A 197 -19.91 1.67 38.70
C CYS A 197 -19.24 1.06 37.46
N LEU A 198 -18.38 1.86 36.81
CA LEU A 198 -17.58 1.52 35.62
C LEU A 198 -16.94 0.10 35.62
N PRO A 199 -16.52 -0.48 36.76
CA PRO A 199 -15.92 -1.83 36.77
C PRO A 199 -16.91 -2.99 36.53
N GLU A 200 -18.19 -2.85 36.92
CA GLU A 200 -19.20 -3.92 36.83
C GLU A 200 -19.76 -4.09 35.40
N LEU A 201 -19.54 -3.09 34.55
CA LEU A 201 -20.02 -3.01 33.17
C LEU A 201 -18.99 -3.54 32.15
N LEU A 202 -17.69 -3.42 32.47
CA LEU A 202 -16.62 -4.06 31.69
C LEU A 202 -16.77 -5.59 31.69
N GLN A 203 -17.25 -6.17 32.79
CA GLN A 203 -17.48 -7.62 32.88
C GLN A 203 -18.73 -8.10 32.12
N LYS A 204 -19.71 -7.23 31.84
CA LYS A 204 -21.00 -7.64 31.27
C LYS A 204 -21.11 -7.49 29.75
N ASN A 205 -20.26 -6.70 29.11
CA ASN A 205 -20.40 -6.39 27.68
C ASN A 205 -19.12 -6.66 26.86
N VAL A 206 -18.01 -6.98 27.51
CA VAL A 206 -16.67 -6.84 26.90
C VAL A 206 -15.84 -8.08 27.25
N LEU A 207 -15.85 -9.07 26.36
CA LEU A 207 -15.07 -10.31 26.54
C LEU A 207 -13.74 -10.20 25.76
N SER A 208 -12.64 -10.53 26.42
CA SER A 208 -11.37 -10.85 25.75
C SER A 208 -11.32 -12.35 25.60
N LEU A 209 -11.40 -12.86 24.37
CA LEU A 209 -11.23 -14.29 24.11
C LEU A 209 -9.72 -14.60 24.03
N HIS A 210 -9.27 -15.53 24.87
CA HIS A 210 -7.94 -16.15 24.85
C HIS A 210 -8.05 -17.58 24.33
#